data_AF-A0AA40FMS3-F1
#
_entry.id   AF-A0AA40FMS3-F1
#
_cell.length_a   1.000
_cell.length_b   1.000
_cell.length_c   1.000
_cell.angle_alpha   90.00
_cell.angle_beta   90.00
_cell.angle_gamma   90.00
#
_symmetry.space_group_name_H-M   'P 1'
#
loop_
_entity.id
_entity.type
_entity.pdbx_description
1 polymer ?
#
loop_
_entity_poly.entity_id
_entity_poly.type
_entity_poly.pdbx_seq_one_letter_code
_entity_poly.pdbx_strand_id
1 'polypeptide(L)'
;MRAPSFRCTERPEDGALILHYYSDRPGLEHIVIGIVKTVAKKLHGTDVEMRILKTKNECDHVQFLITNTSGPGVVSNPMIAELETLSVEPKVSPTTFCRVFPFHLMFNRDLTIVQTGCTITRVIPQVCSGNCKLNDILLTVRPHLELTFENILSHINTVYVLRTKKGVMRVDASEEYSYLRLKVSTPVESYFPKLKGQMLYIPESDLVTFLCYPSVMNLDDLTRRGLYLSDIPLHDATRDLVLMSEQFEADYKLTRNLELLTDKLQQTYRELDGEKQKTDR
;
A
#
# COMPACT_ATOMS: atom_id res chain seq x y z
N MET A 1 10.71 -6.73 -13.38
CA MET A 1 10.62 -8.17 -13.04
C MET A 1 9.18 -8.46 -12.61
N ARG A 2 8.48 -9.44 -13.19
CA ARG A 2 7.14 -9.85 -12.73
C ARG A 2 7.29 -10.90 -11.63
N ALA A 3 7.04 -10.51 -10.39
CA ALA A 3 7.14 -11.41 -9.25
C ALA A 3 5.96 -12.41 -9.24
N PRO A 4 6.19 -13.68 -8.86
CA PRO A 4 5.09 -14.61 -8.62
C PRO A 4 4.27 -14.20 -7.38
N SER A 5 3.01 -14.62 -7.35
CA SER A 5 2.13 -14.42 -6.19
C SER A 5 1.94 -15.74 -5.44
N PHE A 6 1.85 -15.65 -4.12
CA PHE A 6 1.67 -16.79 -3.23
C PHE A 6 0.45 -16.58 -2.32
N ARG A 7 -0.36 -17.61 -2.19
CA ARG A 7 -1.46 -17.68 -1.22
C ARG A 7 -1.38 -19.00 -0.48
N CYS A 8 -1.58 -18.99 0.83
CA CYS A 8 -1.63 -20.19 1.64
C CYS A 8 -3.06 -20.43 2.10
N THR A 9 -3.54 -21.67 2.03
CA THR A 9 -4.80 -22.11 2.64
C THR A 9 -4.54 -23.34 3.48
N GLU A 10 -5.37 -23.58 4.48
CA GLU A 10 -5.32 -24.78 5.29
C GLU A 10 -6.34 -25.79 4.76
N ARG A 11 -5.92 -27.05 4.63
CA ARG A 11 -6.82 -28.13 4.25
C ARG A 11 -7.64 -28.56 5.48
N PRO A 12 -8.98 -28.53 5.41
CA PRO A 12 -9.83 -28.82 6.57
C PRO A 12 -9.68 -30.23 7.15
N GLU A 13 -9.26 -31.21 6.35
CA GLU A 13 -9.22 -32.63 6.72
C GLU A 13 -8.05 -32.96 7.67
N ASP A 14 -6.88 -32.38 7.43
CA ASP A 14 -5.61 -32.76 8.08
C ASP A 14 -4.81 -31.57 8.62
N GLY A 15 -5.32 -30.35 8.46
CA GLY A 15 -4.61 -29.11 8.83
C GLY A 15 -3.36 -28.85 7.98
N ALA A 16 -3.16 -29.60 6.90
CA ALA A 16 -1.99 -29.42 6.06
C ALA A 16 -2.10 -28.14 5.23
N LEU A 17 -0.96 -27.51 4.98
CA LEU A 17 -0.92 -26.25 4.25
C LEU A 17 -0.90 -26.50 2.74
N ILE A 18 -1.78 -25.81 2.02
CA ILE A 18 -1.80 -25.76 0.55
C ILE A 18 -1.26 -24.40 0.13
N LEU A 19 -0.10 -24.42 -0.54
CA LEU A 19 0.50 -23.24 -1.13
C LEU A 19 0.06 -23.11 -2.59
N HIS A 20 -0.65 -22.04 -2.90
CA HIS A 20 -1.05 -21.64 -4.23
C HIS A 20 0.01 -20.72 -4.85
N TYR A 21 0.53 -21.08 -6.02
CA TYR A 21 1.59 -20.36 -6.72
C TYR A 21 1.16 -19.89 -8.11
N TYR A 22 1.06 -18.57 -8.24
CA TYR A 22 0.69 -17.90 -9.49
C TYR A 22 1.94 -17.33 -10.15
N SER A 23 2.20 -17.72 -11.39
CA SER A 23 3.35 -17.24 -12.16
C SER A 23 3.06 -17.20 -13.66
N ASP A 24 3.50 -16.13 -14.30
CA ASP A 24 3.53 -15.99 -15.76
C ASP A 24 4.61 -16.90 -16.39
N ARG A 25 5.65 -17.25 -15.62
CA ARG A 25 6.81 -18.02 -16.08
C ARG A 25 6.59 -19.52 -15.85
N PRO A 26 6.51 -20.34 -16.90
CA PRO A 26 6.37 -21.80 -16.77
C PRO A 26 7.69 -22.45 -16.34
N GLY A 27 7.61 -23.62 -15.69
CA GLY A 27 8.76 -24.48 -15.37
C GLY A 27 9.57 -24.04 -14.14
N LEU A 28 9.09 -23.06 -13.38
CA LEU A 28 9.75 -22.58 -12.15
C LEU A 28 9.15 -23.16 -10.87
N GLU A 29 8.15 -24.03 -10.97
CA GLU A 29 7.48 -24.65 -9.82
C GLU A 29 8.45 -25.42 -8.90
N HIS A 30 9.44 -26.13 -9.45
CA HIS A 30 10.40 -26.88 -8.65
C HIS A 30 11.37 -26.00 -7.85
N ILE A 31 11.59 -24.75 -8.29
CA ILE A 31 12.41 -23.78 -7.54
C ILE A 31 11.70 -23.43 -6.22
N VAL A 32 10.38 -23.27 -6.25
CA VAL A 32 9.57 -22.99 -5.06
C VAL A 32 9.75 -24.10 -4.03
N ILE A 33 9.74 -25.36 -4.46
CA ILE A 33 9.95 -26.52 -3.58
C ILE A 33 11.30 -26.43 -2.85
N GLY A 34 12.38 -26.16 -3.58
CA GLY A 34 13.72 -26.05 -3.00
C GLY A 34 13.84 -24.88 -2.01
N ILE A 35 13.29 -23.71 -2.37
CA ILE A 35 13.32 -22.51 -1.52
C ILE A 35 12.54 -22.76 -0.23
N VAL A 36 11.28 -23.21 -0.32
CA VAL A 36 10.42 -23.41 0.85
C VAL A 36 11.01 -24.45 1.80
N LYS A 37 11.49 -25.60 1.28
CA LYS A 37 12.18 -26.62 2.11
C LYS A 37 13.39 -26.06 2.83
N THR A 38 14.22 -25.28 2.13
CA THR A 38 15.45 -24.71 2.70
C THR A 38 15.13 -23.67 3.76
N VAL A 39 14.14 -22.80 3.51
CA VAL A 39 13.70 -21.78 4.47
C VAL A 39 13.11 -22.42 5.72
N ALA A 40 12.24 -23.43 5.57
CA ALA A 40 11.68 -24.17 6.70
C ALA A 40 12.78 -24.80 7.57
N LYS A 41 13.76 -25.46 6.94
CA LYS A 41 14.87 -26.10 7.67
C LYS A 41 15.81 -25.09 8.34
N LYS A 42 16.22 -24.04 7.61
CA LYS A 42 17.25 -23.09 8.08
C LYS A 42 16.71 -22.04 9.04
N LEU A 43 15.48 -21.54 8.83
CA LEU A 43 14.91 -20.47 9.65
C LEU A 43 14.00 -20.98 10.75
N HIS A 44 13.29 -22.09 10.52
CA HIS A 44 12.31 -22.63 11.48
C HIS A 44 12.74 -23.95 12.11
N GLY A 45 13.87 -24.54 11.69
CA GLY A 45 14.33 -25.83 12.22
C GLY A 45 13.40 -27.00 11.90
N THR A 46 12.48 -26.84 10.92
CA THR A 46 11.45 -27.84 10.61
C THR A 46 11.75 -28.51 9.27
N ASP A 47 11.80 -29.84 9.26
CA ASP A 47 11.89 -30.61 8.02
C ASP A 47 10.50 -30.79 7.42
N VAL A 48 10.27 -30.16 6.26
CA VAL A 48 8.99 -30.20 5.53
C VAL A 48 9.11 -31.00 4.24
N GLU A 49 8.08 -31.80 3.95
CA GLU A 49 7.89 -32.41 2.65
C GLU A 49 6.90 -31.57 1.84
N MET A 50 7.23 -31.33 0.57
CA MET A 50 6.41 -30.53 -0.34
C MET A 50 6.17 -31.31 -1.63
N ARG A 51 4.90 -31.48 -2.01
CA ARG A 51 4.47 -32.23 -3.21
C ARG A 51 3.55 -31.37 -4.07
N ILE A 52 3.57 -31.54 -5.39
CA ILE A 52 2.64 -30.85 -6.30
C ILE A 52 1.31 -31.61 -6.28
N LEU A 53 0.22 -30.91 -5.95
CA LEU A 53 -1.15 -31.45 -5.99
C LEU A 53 -1.82 -31.21 -7.33
N LYS A 54 -1.68 -29.98 -7.85
CA LYS A 54 -2.28 -29.56 -9.12
C LYS A 54 -1.27 -28.76 -9.92
N THR A 55 -1.28 -28.97 -11.22
CA THR A 55 -0.45 -28.22 -12.18
C THR A 55 -1.27 -27.14 -12.87
N LYS A 56 -0.57 -26.23 -13.58
CA LYS A 56 -1.21 -25.15 -14.35
C LYS A 56 -2.14 -25.65 -15.48
N ASN A 57 -2.06 -26.94 -15.84
CA ASN A 57 -2.94 -27.54 -16.84
C ASN A 57 -4.33 -27.89 -16.27
N GLU A 58 -4.41 -28.08 -14.94
CA GLU A 58 -5.63 -28.49 -14.24
C GLU A 58 -6.32 -27.32 -13.53
N CYS A 59 -5.58 -26.23 -13.28
CA CYS A 59 -6.01 -25.06 -12.53
C CYS A 59 -5.22 -23.83 -13.02
N ASP A 60 -5.70 -22.63 -12.75
CA ASP A 60 -5.03 -21.38 -13.16
C ASP A 60 -3.63 -21.20 -12.54
N HIS A 61 -3.31 -21.98 -11.51
CA HIS A 61 -2.08 -21.93 -10.73
C HIS A 61 -1.62 -23.30 -10.23
N VAL A 62 -0.36 -23.38 -9.81
CA VAL A 62 0.19 -24.61 -9.22
C VAL A 62 -0.18 -24.67 -7.74
N GLN A 63 -0.58 -25.84 -7.27
CA GLN A 63 -0.88 -26.07 -5.86
C GLN A 63 0.14 -27.04 -5.28
N PHE A 64 0.78 -26.65 -4.18
CA PHE A 64 1.70 -27.49 -3.45
C PHE A 64 1.11 -27.88 -2.10
N LEU A 65 1.18 -29.15 -1.77
CA LEU A 65 0.94 -29.65 -0.42
C LEU A 65 2.22 -29.55 0.38
N ILE A 66 2.15 -28.93 1.56
CA ILE A 66 3.24 -28.87 2.54
C ILE A 66 2.83 -29.72 3.76
N THR A 67 3.66 -30.69 4.11
CA THR A 67 3.46 -31.59 5.26
C THR A 67 4.71 -31.62 6.13
N ASN A 68 4.53 -31.66 7.44
CA ASN A 68 5.64 -31.79 8.38
C ASN A 68 6.08 -33.26 8.46
N THR A 69 7.38 -33.52 8.36
CA THR A 69 7.94 -34.88 8.46
C THR A 69 8.10 -35.36 9.90
N SER A 70 8.03 -34.46 10.89
CA SER A 70 8.30 -34.74 12.31
C SER A 70 7.05 -35.16 13.11
N GLY A 71 5.99 -35.62 12.44
CA GLY A 71 4.68 -35.95 13.03
C GLY A 71 3.78 -34.71 13.22
N PRO A 72 2.48 -34.91 13.56
CA PRO A 72 1.55 -33.82 13.81
C PRO A 72 1.85 -33.20 15.17
N GLY A 73 2.98 -32.49 15.26
CA GLY A 73 3.15 -31.49 16.30
C GLY A 73 2.11 -30.42 16.01
N VAL A 74 0.98 -30.47 16.73
CA VAL A 74 0.04 -29.34 16.84
C VAL A 74 0.83 -28.22 17.52
N VAL A 75 1.62 -27.50 16.73
CA VAL A 75 2.16 -26.22 17.16
C VAL A 75 0.94 -25.32 17.16
N SER A 76 0.32 -25.15 18.31
CA SER A 76 -0.74 -24.16 18.53
C SER A 76 -0.23 -22.84 17.96
N ASN A 77 -0.80 -22.43 16.83
CA ASN A 77 -0.39 -21.22 16.16
C ASN A 77 -0.65 -20.08 17.16
N PRO A 78 0.35 -19.30 17.59
CA PRO A 78 0.14 -18.22 18.56
C PRO A 78 -0.92 -17.22 18.06
N MET A 79 -1.11 -17.12 16.73
CA MET A 79 -2.17 -16.33 16.11
C MET A 79 -3.59 -16.89 16.36
N ILE A 80 -3.75 -18.20 16.51
CA ILE A 80 -5.02 -18.84 16.91
C ILE A 80 -5.31 -18.56 18.40
N ALA A 81 -4.27 -18.59 19.25
CA ALA A 81 -4.40 -18.24 20.66
C ALA A 81 -4.80 -16.77 20.85
N GLU A 82 -4.31 -15.85 20.00
CA GLU A 82 -4.80 -14.46 19.98
C GLU A 82 -6.26 -14.36 19.53
N LEU A 83 -6.69 -15.14 18.53
CA LEU A 83 -8.06 -15.12 18.03
C LEU A 83 -9.08 -15.55 19.10
N GLU A 84 -8.71 -16.49 19.98
CA GLU A 84 -9.52 -16.94 21.12
C GLU A 84 -9.70 -15.86 22.20
N THR A 85 -8.84 -14.83 22.23
CA THR A 85 -8.96 -13.68 23.13
C THR A 85 -9.78 -12.53 22.54
N LEU A 86 -10.21 -12.63 21.28
CA LEU A 86 -11.01 -11.59 20.64
C LEU A 86 -12.47 -11.66 21.09
N SER A 87 -13.04 -10.49 21.37
CA SER A 87 -14.47 -10.37 21.60
C SER A 87 -15.25 -10.71 20.33
N VAL A 88 -16.19 -11.65 20.43
CA VAL A 88 -17.15 -11.99 19.36
C VAL A 88 -18.08 -10.81 19.05
N GLU A 89 -18.33 -9.94 20.03
CA GLU A 89 -19.14 -8.74 19.82
C GLU A 89 -18.35 -7.64 19.09
N PRO A 90 -18.95 -6.96 18.10
CA PRO A 90 -18.32 -5.82 17.44
C PRO A 90 -18.17 -4.66 18.44
N LYS A 91 -16.95 -4.39 18.88
CA LYS A 91 -16.64 -3.27 19.81
C LYS A 91 -16.48 -1.93 19.12
N VAL A 92 -16.40 -1.91 17.79
CA VAL A 92 -16.24 -0.70 16.97
C VAL A 92 -17.45 -0.57 16.06
N SER A 93 -18.15 0.57 16.14
CA SER A 93 -19.26 0.85 15.22
C SER A 93 -18.72 1.12 13.79
N PRO A 94 -19.51 0.83 12.73
CA PRO A 94 -19.13 1.18 11.36
C PRO A 94 -18.79 2.66 11.20
N THR A 95 -19.53 3.54 11.89
CA THR A 95 -19.27 4.99 11.89
C THR A 95 -17.90 5.35 12.48
N THR A 96 -17.48 4.67 13.54
CA THR A 96 -16.15 4.86 14.14
C THR A 96 -15.09 4.32 13.20
N PHE A 97 -15.30 3.14 12.62
CA PHE A 97 -14.40 2.55 11.63
C PHE A 97 -14.15 3.48 10.43
N CYS A 98 -15.21 4.10 9.87
CA CYS A 98 -15.06 5.05 8.76
C CYS A 98 -14.28 6.32 9.10
N ARG A 99 -14.24 6.70 10.38
CA ARG A 99 -13.43 7.84 10.86
C ARG A 99 -11.99 7.45 11.13
N VAL A 100 -11.76 6.24 11.64
CA VAL A 100 -10.41 5.71 11.88
C VAL A 100 -9.71 5.42 10.56
N PHE A 101 -10.41 4.84 9.59
CA PHE A 101 -9.87 4.52 8.26
C PHE A 101 -10.53 5.42 7.19
N PRO A 102 -10.07 6.68 7.02
CA PRO A 102 -10.67 7.62 6.08
C PRO A 102 -10.51 7.21 4.61
N PHE A 103 -9.51 6.37 4.31
CA PHE A 103 -9.23 5.83 2.99
C PHE A 103 -9.54 4.33 2.93
N HIS A 104 -10.82 3.98 2.87
CA HIS A 104 -11.23 2.60 2.60
C HIS A 104 -12.43 2.53 1.64
N LEU A 105 -12.56 1.40 0.96
CA LEU A 105 -13.70 1.02 0.13
C LEU A 105 -14.12 -0.40 0.48
N MET A 106 -15.38 -0.64 0.79
CA MET A 106 -15.96 -1.97 0.92
C MET A 106 -16.91 -2.24 -0.25
N PHE A 107 -16.83 -3.41 -0.85
CA PHE A 107 -17.64 -3.77 -2.02
C PHE A 107 -17.99 -5.26 -2.03
N ASN A 108 -19.09 -5.58 -2.73
CA ASN A 108 -19.60 -6.94 -2.86
C ASN A 108 -19.01 -7.68 -4.08
N ARG A 109 -19.52 -8.89 -4.38
CA ARG A 109 -19.10 -9.71 -5.54
C ARG A 109 -19.23 -9.02 -6.89
N ASP A 110 -20.24 -8.17 -7.05
CA ASP A 110 -20.47 -7.40 -8.29
C ASP A 110 -19.57 -6.16 -8.40
N LEU A 111 -18.66 -5.98 -7.43
CA LEU A 111 -17.80 -4.82 -7.24
C LEU A 111 -18.59 -3.54 -6.96
N THR A 112 -19.84 -3.66 -6.51
CA THR A 112 -20.66 -2.52 -6.09
C THR A 112 -20.19 -2.06 -4.72
N ILE A 113 -19.88 -0.77 -4.60
CA ILE A 113 -19.38 -0.18 -3.36
C ILE A 113 -20.53 -0.04 -2.37
N VAL A 114 -20.34 -0.59 -1.17
CA VAL A 114 -21.32 -0.62 -0.08
C VAL A 114 -20.97 0.38 1.02
N GLN A 115 -19.67 0.56 1.30
CA GLN A 115 -19.19 1.48 2.34
C GLN A 115 -17.89 2.17 1.89
N THR A 116 -17.70 3.41 2.31
CA THR A 116 -16.46 4.17 2.07
C THR A 116 -16.02 4.94 3.31
N GLY A 117 -14.72 5.22 3.38
CA GLY A 117 -14.16 6.13 4.37
C GLY A 117 -14.56 7.58 4.11
N CYS A 118 -14.55 8.40 5.16
CA CYS A 118 -15.04 9.78 5.09
C CYS A 118 -14.31 10.63 4.04
N THR A 119 -13.00 10.45 3.89
CA THR A 119 -12.22 11.17 2.88
C THR A 119 -12.54 10.68 1.48
N ILE A 120 -12.68 9.37 1.26
CA ILE A 120 -13.09 8.83 -0.05
C ILE A 120 -14.44 9.38 -0.48
N THR A 121 -15.43 9.41 0.43
CA THR A 121 -16.75 10.00 0.17
C THR A 121 -16.66 11.47 -0.23
N ARG A 122 -15.81 12.25 0.44
CA ARG A 122 -15.61 13.67 0.17
C ARG A 122 -14.95 13.91 -1.19
N VAL A 123 -13.88 13.18 -1.48
CA VAL A 123 -13.08 13.40 -2.69
C VAL A 123 -13.63 12.68 -3.92
N ILE A 124 -14.37 11.59 -3.75
CA ILE A 124 -15.05 10.84 -4.82
C ILE A 124 -16.55 10.74 -4.49
N PRO A 125 -17.34 11.81 -4.71
CA PRO A 125 -18.76 11.80 -4.33
C PRO A 125 -19.62 10.84 -5.17
N GLN A 126 -19.10 10.35 -6.31
CA GLN A 126 -19.79 9.36 -7.13
C GLN A 126 -20.07 8.05 -6.37
N VAL A 127 -19.31 7.74 -5.32
CA VAL A 127 -19.57 6.57 -4.47
C VAL A 127 -20.90 6.65 -3.73
N CYS A 128 -21.43 7.87 -3.51
CA CYS A 128 -22.71 8.09 -2.83
C CYS A 128 -23.93 7.80 -3.70
N SER A 129 -23.76 7.53 -4.99
CA SER A 129 -24.87 7.35 -5.94
C SER A 129 -25.60 6.01 -5.81
N GLY A 130 -25.23 5.15 -4.83
CA GLY A 130 -25.90 3.88 -4.51
C GLY A 130 -25.59 2.71 -5.45
N ASN A 131 -25.27 2.98 -6.72
CA ASN A 131 -24.95 1.96 -7.73
C ASN A 131 -23.54 2.13 -8.32
N CYS A 132 -22.60 2.67 -7.54
CA CYS A 132 -21.23 2.90 -8.01
C CYS A 132 -20.41 1.62 -7.93
N LYS A 133 -19.84 1.18 -9.06
CA LYS A 133 -18.89 0.06 -9.07
C LYS A 133 -17.46 0.53 -8.88
N LEU A 134 -16.63 -0.32 -8.31
CA LEU A 134 -15.19 -0.08 -8.15
C LEU A 134 -14.51 0.24 -9.48
N ASN A 135 -14.90 -0.48 -10.54
CA ASN A 135 -14.39 -0.28 -11.89
C ASN A 135 -14.82 1.06 -12.51
N ASP A 136 -15.86 1.73 -12.00
CA ASP A 136 -16.30 3.03 -12.52
C ASP A 136 -15.38 4.16 -12.07
N ILE A 137 -14.71 3.98 -10.94
CA ILE A 137 -13.91 5.03 -10.29
C ILE A 137 -12.40 4.74 -10.27
N LEU A 138 -12.01 3.46 -10.32
CA LEU A 138 -10.62 3.03 -10.17
C LEU A 138 -10.15 2.20 -11.36
N LEU A 139 -8.84 2.24 -11.58
CA LEU A 139 -8.11 1.44 -12.56
C LEU A 139 -6.97 0.73 -11.85
N THR A 140 -6.83 -0.57 -12.10
CA THR A 140 -5.73 -1.34 -11.54
C THR A 140 -4.41 -0.97 -12.20
N VAL A 141 -3.44 -0.55 -11.39
CA VAL A 141 -2.04 -0.36 -11.81
C VAL A 141 -1.22 -1.58 -11.39
N ARG A 142 -1.46 -2.13 -10.19
CA ARG A 142 -0.87 -3.36 -9.70
C ARG A 142 -1.87 -4.11 -8.81
N PRO A 143 -1.85 -5.45 -8.81
CA PRO A 143 -1.23 -6.35 -9.80
C PRO A 143 -1.79 -6.15 -11.23
N HIS A 144 -1.07 -6.59 -12.27
CA HIS A 144 -1.53 -6.44 -13.68
C HIS A 144 -2.55 -7.52 -14.01
N LEU A 145 -3.74 -7.38 -13.44
CA LEU A 145 -4.88 -8.28 -13.62
C LEU A 145 -6.16 -7.46 -13.81
N GLU A 146 -7.16 -8.09 -14.42
CA GLU A 146 -8.50 -7.51 -14.47
C GLU A 146 -9.10 -7.46 -13.07
N LEU A 147 -9.69 -6.32 -12.73
CA LEU A 147 -10.29 -6.11 -11.42
C LEU A 147 -11.65 -6.81 -11.36
N THR A 148 -11.61 -8.10 -11.02
CA THR A 148 -12.77 -8.94 -10.74
C THR A 148 -12.68 -9.48 -9.31
N PHE A 149 -13.81 -9.83 -8.71
CA PHE A 149 -13.84 -10.34 -7.34
C PHE A 149 -12.99 -11.62 -7.18
N GLU A 150 -13.08 -12.54 -8.14
CA GLU A 150 -12.32 -13.79 -8.17
C GLU A 150 -10.80 -13.56 -8.27
N ASN A 151 -10.38 -12.62 -9.12
CA ASN A 151 -8.97 -12.26 -9.25
C ASN A 151 -8.45 -11.60 -7.97
N ILE A 152 -9.27 -10.78 -7.32
CA ILE A 152 -8.93 -10.15 -6.03
C ILE A 152 -8.72 -11.22 -4.96
N LEU A 153 -9.62 -12.19 -4.83
CA LEU A 153 -9.45 -13.29 -3.87
C LEU A 153 -8.25 -14.18 -4.18
N SER A 154 -7.97 -14.42 -5.46
CA SER A 154 -6.82 -15.22 -5.89
C SER A 154 -5.48 -14.53 -5.55
N HIS A 155 -5.46 -13.20 -5.55
CA HIS A 155 -4.28 -12.38 -5.29
C HIS A 155 -4.42 -11.53 -4.02
N ILE A 156 -5.17 -12.02 -3.02
CA ILE A 156 -5.54 -11.26 -1.82
C ILE A 156 -4.33 -10.75 -1.02
N ASN A 157 -3.23 -11.53 -1.00
CA ASN A 157 -2.00 -11.18 -0.29
C ASN A 157 -1.11 -10.19 -1.06
N THR A 158 -1.51 -9.76 -2.26
CA THR A 158 -0.76 -8.78 -3.04
C THR A 158 -1.12 -7.36 -2.62
N VAL A 159 -0.15 -6.46 -2.68
CA VAL A 159 -0.41 -5.03 -2.49
C VAL A 159 -1.04 -4.47 -3.76
N TYR A 160 -2.24 -3.93 -3.62
CA TYR A 160 -2.98 -3.29 -4.69
C TYR A 160 -2.57 -1.83 -4.82
N VAL A 161 -2.36 -1.40 -6.07
CA VAL A 161 -2.17 0.00 -6.43
C VAL A 161 -3.26 0.34 -7.44
N LEU A 162 -4.25 1.09 -7.00
CA LEU A 162 -5.38 1.52 -7.81
C LEU A 162 -5.25 3.01 -8.12
N ARG A 163 -5.41 3.39 -9.39
CA ARG A 163 -5.40 4.79 -9.83
C ARG A 163 -6.84 5.26 -10.04
N THR A 164 -7.19 6.44 -9.56
CA THR A 164 -8.49 7.04 -9.88
C THR A 164 -8.63 7.40 -11.35
N LYS A 165 -9.82 7.21 -11.93
CA LYS A 165 -10.12 7.65 -13.28
C LYS A 165 -10.22 9.19 -13.39
N LYS A 166 -10.09 9.70 -14.61
CA LYS A 166 -10.17 11.13 -14.90
C LYS A 166 -11.56 11.67 -14.58
N GLY A 167 -11.61 12.81 -13.87
CA GLY A 167 -12.87 13.51 -13.54
C GLY A 167 -13.65 12.94 -12.36
N VAL A 168 -13.14 11.88 -11.72
CA VAL A 168 -13.81 11.23 -10.59
C VAL A 168 -13.54 11.95 -9.27
N MET A 169 -12.32 12.43 -9.08
CA MET A 169 -11.91 13.17 -7.88
C MET A 169 -12.32 14.64 -7.98
N ARG A 170 -13.03 15.15 -6.96
CA ARG A 170 -13.26 16.59 -6.77
C ARG A 170 -12.07 17.19 -6.04
N VAL A 171 -11.44 18.17 -6.68
CA VAL A 171 -10.30 18.89 -6.13
C VAL A 171 -10.76 20.31 -5.80
N ASP A 172 -11.28 20.49 -4.59
CA ASP A 172 -11.65 21.78 -4.03
C ASP A 172 -10.39 22.51 -3.53
N ALA A 173 -9.54 22.94 -4.47
CA ALA A 173 -8.42 23.81 -4.13
C ALA A 173 -8.92 25.25 -4.11
N SER A 174 -8.67 25.97 -3.01
CA SER A 174 -8.84 27.43 -2.96
C SER A 174 -8.10 28.09 -4.13
N GLU A 175 -8.66 29.18 -4.69
CA GLU A 175 -8.04 29.95 -5.77
C GLU A 175 -6.58 30.32 -5.46
N GLU A 176 -6.27 30.51 -4.18
CA GLU A 176 -4.96 30.85 -3.64
C GLU A 176 -3.89 29.78 -3.94
N TYR A 177 -4.25 28.51 -4.07
CA TYR A 177 -3.32 27.41 -4.37
C TYR A 177 -3.35 26.98 -5.84
N SER A 178 -4.06 27.70 -6.71
CA SER A 178 -4.15 27.40 -8.14
C SER A 178 -2.78 27.38 -8.83
N TYR A 179 -1.83 28.17 -8.34
CA TYR A 179 -0.45 28.21 -8.86
C TYR A 179 0.29 26.87 -8.72
N LEU A 180 -0.05 26.05 -7.71
CA LEU A 180 0.54 24.72 -7.53
C LEU A 180 0.11 23.73 -8.64
N ARG A 181 -1.02 23.99 -9.31
CA ARG A 181 -1.43 23.22 -10.50
C ARG A 181 -0.67 23.64 -11.76
N LEU A 182 -0.24 24.90 -11.86
CA LEU A 182 0.46 25.44 -13.03
C LEU A 182 1.99 25.24 -13.00
N LYS A 183 2.59 25.03 -11.83
CA LYS A 183 4.05 25.05 -11.66
C LYS A 183 4.81 23.86 -12.26
N VAL A 184 4.14 22.82 -12.77
CA VAL A 184 4.85 21.61 -13.21
C VAL A 184 4.36 21.15 -14.58
N SER A 185 5.32 21.00 -15.50
CA SER A 185 5.24 20.20 -16.73
C SER A 185 5.10 18.69 -16.41
N THR A 186 4.32 18.35 -15.39
CA THR A 186 3.97 16.96 -15.09
C THR A 186 2.90 16.51 -16.07
N PRO A 187 3.06 15.33 -16.70
CA PRO A 187 2.04 14.75 -17.56
C PRO A 187 0.69 14.75 -16.85
N VAL A 188 -0.39 15.03 -17.59
CA VAL A 188 -1.78 15.07 -17.10
C VAL A 188 -2.17 13.80 -16.32
N GLU A 189 -1.46 12.70 -16.51
CA GLU A 189 -1.65 11.43 -15.79
C GLU A 189 -1.17 11.43 -14.34
N SER A 190 -0.31 12.36 -13.93
CA SER A 190 0.26 12.43 -12.58
C SER A 190 -0.65 13.10 -11.55
N TYR A 191 -1.77 13.70 -12.00
CA TYR A 191 -2.74 14.35 -11.12
C TYR A 191 -3.75 13.38 -10.50
N PHE A 192 -3.78 12.13 -10.94
CA PHE A 192 -4.72 11.13 -10.44
C PHE A 192 -4.15 10.39 -9.24
N PRO A 193 -4.75 10.51 -8.05
CA PRO A 193 -4.24 9.84 -6.86
C PRO A 193 -4.18 8.33 -7.10
N LYS A 194 -3.02 7.77 -6.76
CA LYS A 194 -2.85 6.32 -6.63
C LYS A 194 -3.15 5.97 -5.18
N LEU A 195 -4.13 5.10 -4.97
CA LEU A 195 -4.41 4.49 -3.68
C LEU A 195 -3.61 3.19 -3.59
N LYS A 196 -2.77 3.07 -2.57
CA LYS A 196 -1.98 1.86 -2.30
C LYS A 196 -2.56 1.20 -1.06
N GLY A 197 -2.72 -0.12 -1.08
CA GLY A 197 -3.38 -0.79 0.02
C GLY A 197 -3.45 -2.30 -0.12
N GLN A 198 -4.17 -2.92 0.80
CA GLN A 198 -4.43 -4.35 0.83
C GLN A 198 -5.93 -4.62 0.71
N MET A 199 -6.24 -5.76 0.11
CA MET A 199 -7.60 -6.30 0.02
C MET A 199 -7.79 -7.29 1.15
N LEU A 200 -8.87 -7.12 1.92
CA LEU A 200 -9.25 -8.01 3.02
C LEU A 200 -10.63 -8.58 2.73
N TYR A 201 -10.75 -9.90 2.71
CA TYR A 201 -12.02 -10.58 2.53
C TYR A 201 -12.67 -10.82 3.90
N ILE A 202 -13.95 -10.50 4.02
CA ILE A 202 -14.76 -10.64 5.23
C ILE A 202 -15.81 -11.72 4.95
N PRO A 203 -15.58 -12.99 5.37
CA PRO A 203 -16.45 -14.11 5.04
C PRO A 203 -17.89 -13.94 5.55
N GLU A 204 -18.07 -13.30 6.70
CA GLU A 204 -19.37 -13.15 7.38
C GLU A 204 -20.36 -12.30 6.58
N SER A 205 -19.84 -11.38 5.76
CA SER A 205 -20.64 -10.45 4.95
C SER A 205 -20.45 -10.66 3.45
N ASP A 206 -19.55 -11.57 3.04
CA ASP A 206 -19.11 -11.78 1.66
C ASP A 206 -18.68 -10.47 0.95
N LEU A 207 -17.99 -9.61 1.71
CA LEU A 207 -17.46 -8.33 1.23
C LEU A 207 -15.94 -8.37 1.16
N VAL A 208 -15.38 -7.53 0.28
CA VAL A 208 -13.96 -7.20 0.29
C VAL A 208 -13.80 -5.75 0.74
N THR A 209 -12.90 -5.53 1.69
CA THR A 209 -12.45 -4.20 2.12
C THR A 209 -11.09 -3.90 1.54
N PHE A 210 -11.00 -2.84 0.75
CA PHE A 210 -9.73 -2.24 0.35
C PHE A 210 -9.33 -1.19 1.37
N LEU A 211 -8.40 -1.54 2.27
CA LEU A 211 -7.76 -0.58 3.18
C LEU A 211 -6.56 0.03 2.46
N CYS A 212 -6.58 1.34 2.29
CA CYS A 212 -5.60 2.01 1.44
C CYS A 212 -5.17 3.37 2.00
N TYR A 213 -4.15 3.93 1.37
CA TYR A 213 -3.66 5.28 1.62
C TYR A 213 -3.28 5.95 0.30
N PRO A 214 -3.35 7.29 0.22
CA PRO A 214 -2.94 8.02 -0.98
C PRO A 214 -1.42 8.00 -1.13
N SER A 215 -0.92 7.69 -2.33
CA SER A 215 0.50 7.77 -2.65
C SER A 215 0.90 9.23 -2.88
N VAL A 216 1.29 9.91 -1.81
CA VAL A 216 1.75 11.31 -1.80
C VAL A 216 3.17 11.43 -1.27
N MET A 217 3.92 12.44 -1.72
CA MET A 217 5.33 12.63 -1.35
C MET A 217 5.60 13.84 -0.45
N ASN A 218 4.78 14.90 -0.55
CA ASN A 218 4.97 16.16 0.17
C ASN A 218 3.63 16.90 0.31
N LEU A 219 3.61 18.04 1.03
CA LEU A 219 2.39 18.81 1.28
C LEU A 219 1.82 19.43 0.00
N ASP A 220 2.70 19.80 -0.92
CA ASP A 220 2.32 20.30 -2.24
C ASP A 220 1.50 19.27 -3.04
N ASP A 221 1.93 18.00 -3.06
CA ASP A 221 1.26 16.91 -3.78
C ASP A 221 -0.11 16.58 -3.16
N LEU A 222 -0.24 16.68 -1.83
CA LEU A 222 -1.54 16.60 -1.14
C LEU A 222 -2.50 17.69 -1.62
N THR A 223 -2.04 18.94 -1.58
CA THR A 223 -2.85 20.11 -1.95
C THR A 223 -3.27 20.05 -3.41
N ARG A 224 -2.35 19.67 -4.32
CA ARG A 224 -2.64 19.48 -5.75
C ARG A 224 -3.73 18.44 -6.00
N ARG A 225 -3.83 17.43 -5.12
CA ARG A 225 -4.80 16.34 -5.20
C ARG A 225 -6.08 16.59 -4.42
N GLY A 226 -6.23 17.74 -3.76
CA GLY A 226 -7.43 18.10 -3.00
C GLY A 226 -7.56 17.34 -1.67
N LEU A 227 -6.42 16.86 -1.19
CA LEU A 227 -6.27 16.19 0.09
C LEU A 227 -5.64 17.15 1.09
N TYR A 228 -6.06 17.04 2.33
CA TYR A 228 -5.52 17.77 3.46
C TYR A 228 -4.67 16.84 4.31
N LEU A 229 -3.72 17.43 5.04
CA LEU A 229 -2.96 16.66 6.04
C LEU A 229 -3.89 16.07 7.11
N SER A 230 -5.03 16.70 7.42
CA SER A 230 -6.04 16.19 8.35
C SER A 230 -6.77 14.94 7.87
N ASP A 231 -6.72 14.64 6.56
CA ASP A 231 -7.31 13.41 6.02
C ASP A 231 -6.46 12.18 6.30
N ILE A 232 -5.15 12.35 6.53
CA ILE A 232 -4.27 11.23 6.87
C ILE A 232 -4.28 11.05 8.39
N PRO A 233 -4.75 9.89 8.89
CA PRO A 233 -4.90 9.67 10.32
C PRO A 233 -3.53 9.55 11.01
N LEU A 234 -3.48 9.84 12.30
CA LEU A 234 -2.22 9.89 13.07
C LEU A 234 -1.47 8.54 13.14
N HIS A 235 -2.19 7.43 13.04
CA HIS A 235 -1.58 6.09 13.08
C HIS A 235 -1.04 5.63 11.71
N ASP A 236 -1.30 6.39 10.65
CA ASP A 236 -0.82 6.08 9.31
C ASP A 236 0.57 6.69 9.11
N ALA A 237 1.56 5.82 8.88
CA ALA A 237 2.95 6.21 8.67
C ALA A 237 3.16 7.15 7.46
N THR A 238 2.21 7.21 6.52
CA THR A 238 2.28 8.17 5.41
C THR A 238 2.25 9.62 5.88
N ARG A 239 1.62 9.91 7.02
CA ARG A 239 1.62 11.24 7.62
C ARG A 239 3.03 11.66 8.00
N ASP A 240 3.76 10.78 8.67
CA ASP A 240 5.14 11.03 9.09
C ASP A 240 6.05 11.14 7.86
N LEU A 241 5.88 10.29 6.85
CA LEU A 241 6.64 10.37 5.60
C LEU A 241 6.47 11.72 4.90
N VAL A 242 5.25 12.26 4.84
CA VAL A 242 4.98 13.58 4.26
C VAL A 242 5.67 14.68 5.07
N LEU A 243 5.61 14.63 6.40
CA LEU A 243 6.23 15.64 7.27
C LEU A 243 7.77 15.57 7.23
N MET A 244 8.34 14.37 7.19
CA MET A 244 9.78 14.16 7.02
C MET A 244 10.29 14.73 5.69
N SER A 245 9.50 14.61 4.62
CA SER A 245 9.82 15.20 3.32
C SER A 245 10.01 16.73 3.39
N GLU A 246 9.09 17.42 4.08
CA GLU A 246 9.18 18.87 4.30
C GLU A 246 10.37 19.24 5.20
N GLN A 247 10.61 18.44 6.25
CA GLN A 247 11.76 18.64 7.13
C GLN A 247 13.07 18.52 6.35
N PHE A 248 13.22 17.47 5.53
CA PHE A 248 14.40 17.30 4.69
C PHE A 248 14.58 18.44 3.69
N GLU A 249 13.50 18.96 3.12
CA GLU A 249 13.57 20.11 2.22
C GLU A 249 14.00 21.40 2.95
N ALA A 250 13.51 21.62 4.17
CA ALA A 250 13.90 22.76 5.00
C ALA A 250 15.38 22.66 5.43
N ASP A 251 15.82 21.50 5.91
CA ASP A 251 17.20 21.24 6.31
C ASP A 251 18.17 21.42 5.13
N TYR A 252 17.77 20.97 3.95
CA TYR A 252 18.54 21.18 2.71
C TYR A 252 18.66 22.67 2.36
N LYS A 253 17.57 23.43 2.42
CA LYS A 253 17.59 24.89 2.17
C LYS A 253 18.45 25.63 3.19
N LEU A 254 18.38 25.24 4.46
CA LEU A 254 19.20 25.82 5.52
C LEU A 254 20.69 25.54 5.29
N THR A 255 21.05 24.29 5.00
CA THR A 255 22.43 23.89 4.72
C THR A 255 23.00 24.69 3.55
N ARG A 256 22.26 24.81 2.45
CA ARG A 256 22.67 25.61 1.29
C ARG A 256 22.87 27.09 1.62
N ASN A 257 22.00 27.67 2.46
CA ASN A 257 22.15 29.06 2.88
C ASN A 257 23.39 29.26 3.76
N LEU A 258 23.68 28.31 4.65
CA LEU A 258 24.89 28.32 5.47
C LEU A 258 26.15 28.23 4.62
N GLU A 259 26.18 27.39 3.59
CA GLU A 259 27.29 27.31 2.63
C GLU A 259 27.52 28.67 1.95
N LEU A 260 26.46 29.26 1.38
CA LEU A 260 26.54 30.57 0.70
C LEU A 260 26.99 31.70 1.63
N LEU A 261 26.53 31.70 2.89
CA LEU A 261 26.95 32.68 3.89
C LEU A 261 28.39 32.49 4.33
N THR A 262 28.84 31.23 4.45
CA THR A 262 30.22 30.89 4.79
C THR A 262 31.17 31.34 3.68
N ASP A 263 30.82 31.10 2.41
CA ASP A 263 31.59 31.55 1.25
C ASP A 263 31.71 33.08 1.21
N LYS A 264 30.59 33.78 1.43
CA LYS A 264 30.59 35.25 1.52
C LYS A 264 31.44 35.75 2.68
N LEU A 265 31.34 35.13 3.85
CA LEU A 265 32.12 35.51 5.03
C LEU A 265 33.62 35.34 4.76
N GLN A 266 34.03 34.24 4.13
CA GLN A 266 35.42 34.03 3.73
C GLN A 266 35.90 35.08 2.73
N GLN A 267 35.05 35.46 1.77
CA GLN A 267 35.38 36.53 0.82
C GLN A 267 35.56 37.87 1.54
N THR A 268 34.62 38.27 2.40
CA THR A 268 34.71 39.51 3.18
C THR A 268 35.94 39.53 4.09
N TYR A 269 36.33 38.38 4.68
CA TYR A 269 37.55 38.28 5.48
C TYR A 269 38.80 38.55 4.66
N ARG A 270 38.89 38.02 3.43
CA ARG A 270 40.00 38.28 2.51
C ARG A 270 40.08 39.74 2.09
N GLU A 271 38.93 40.38 1.83
CA GLU A 271 38.85 41.80 1.49
C GLU A 271 39.30 42.68 2.68
N LEU A 272 38.86 42.34 3.90
CA LEU A 272 39.26 43.04 5.13
C LEU A 272 40.76 42.92 5.41
N ASP A 273 41.34 41.73 5.24
CA ASP A 273 42.80 41.54 5.38
C ASP A 273 43.57 42.35 4.33
N GLY A 274 43.04 42.45 3.11
CA GLY A 274 43.60 43.31 2.06
C GLY A 274 43.60 44.78 2.44
N GLU A 275 42.52 45.30 3.04
CA GLU A 275 42.46 46.69 3.51
C GLU A 275 43.34 46.95 4.74
N LYS A 276 43.44 45.99 5.67
CA LYS A 276 44.38 46.11 6.80
C LYS A 276 45.82 46.28 6.33
N GLN A 277 46.26 45.46 5.37
CA GLN A 277 47.61 45.56 4.80
C GLN A 277 47.89 46.93 4.14
N LYS A 278 46.87 47.60 3.60
CA LYS A 278 47.00 48.96 3.05
C LYS A 278 47.07 50.02 4.14
N THR A 279 46.42 49.79 5.29
CA THR A 279 46.38 50.75 6.40
C THR A 279 47.64 50.71 7.27
N ASP A 280 48.30 49.55 7.34
CA ASP A 280 49.56 49.36 8.06
C ASP A 280 50.80 49.87 7.30
N ARG A 281 50.62 50.48 6.12
CA ARG A 281 51.67 51.03 5.24
C ARG A 281 51.68 52.56 5.28
#